data_AF-A0A7K4C8N0-F1
#
_entry.id   AF-A0A7K4C8N0-F1
#
_cell.length_a   1.000
_cell.length_b   1.000
_cell.length_c   1.000
_cell.angle_alpha   90.00
_cell.angle_beta   90.00
_cell.angle_gamma   90.00
#
_symmetry.space_group_name_H-M   'P 1'
#
loop_
_entity.id
_entity.type
_entity.pdbx_description
1 polymer ?
#
loop_
_entity_poly.entity_id
_entity_poly.type
_entity_poly.pdbx_seq_one_letter_code
_entity_poly.pdbx_strand_id
1 'polypeptide(L)'
;MTNSSTAAGPGSTATPAVVPAETALKSRVITPADLTLRVKDAVVYARENGREKAVAAFNDPAGPFARDNIYVFSEDYEGVALAEPFEQNLVGTNIQTMTDHYGVEMVKNLQETAGYGIGYVSYDYPNPADNKEIAPKLSVVADVDGTYYVGAGAYAGSGMVYPSSALGPATHTYTVPELVAFVKNAVSYTKTRGKEKAFQLINDQQGQFADGELTIIAVDYNGTMLASSISPETARDRINLINYHDPDGVRTIREMRDLVLQGGGFSYTVAAVTKDNRTYYAPKIDYAEPVDDTYWIFSGIIVPEYEQLREGNLTGIVVRNHTRTELYSLVDRAVTYARTNGKEKALAEINNPGGQFTTGDLFVWAEDFNGTVLADPYWKEGVGKNWIEYTDPYGAKPTIVNINAIRSGTGFTRAMISYPWTGGEQSVPKLMYGRAVDDSWWIAGGVYGVEVL
;
A
#
# COMPACT_ATOMS: atom_id res chain seq x y z
N MET A 1 91.04 -4.42 22.35
CA MET A 1 90.03 -4.05 23.35
C MET A 1 90.61 -2.92 24.18
N THR A 2 90.08 -1.72 23.99
CA THR A 2 90.49 -0.46 24.61
C THR A 2 89.24 0.23 25.14
N ASN A 3 89.36 0.85 26.31
CA ASN A 3 88.34 1.54 27.09
C ASN A 3 87.45 2.52 26.30
N SER A 4 86.19 2.72 26.75
CA SER A 4 85.74 3.96 27.43
C SER A 4 84.22 4.19 27.33
N SER A 5 83.64 4.59 28.48
CA SER A 5 82.47 5.43 28.80
C SER A 5 81.45 5.97 27.76
N THR A 6 80.27 6.32 28.31
CA THR A 6 79.22 7.29 27.87
C THR A 6 78.27 6.82 26.76
N ALA A 7 77.04 7.32 26.59
CA ALA A 7 75.95 7.88 27.41
C ALA A 7 74.77 8.11 26.42
N ALA A 8 73.54 7.98 26.91
CA ALA A 8 72.25 8.55 26.44
C ALA A 8 71.97 8.79 24.93
N GLY A 9 70.87 8.19 24.44
CA GLY A 9 70.06 8.69 23.32
C GLY A 9 68.58 8.79 23.74
N PRO A 10 67.85 9.88 23.44
CA PRO A 10 66.56 10.19 24.04
C PRO A 10 65.40 9.41 23.40
N GLY A 11 64.40 9.11 24.23
CA GLY A 11 63.17 8.44 23.85
C GLY A 11 62.34 9.26 22.88
N SER A 12 61.95 8.61 21.78
CA SER A 12 60.86 9.06 20.92
C SER A 12 59.55 8.52 21.50
N THR A 13 58.81 9.38 22.21
CA THR A 13 57.42 9.12 22.59
C THR A 13 56.56 9.14 21.33
N ALA A 14 56.21 7.96 20.82
CA ALA A 14 55.18 7.83 19.79
C ALA A 14 53.82 8.17 20.40
N THR A 15 53.27 9.32 20.04
CA THR A 15 51.87 9.69 20.29
C THR A 15 50.96 8.62 19.67
N PRO A 16 49.96 8.08 20.39
CA PRO A 16 49.00 7.17 19.78
C PRO A 16 48.25 7.94 18.69
N ALA A 17 48.27 7.42 17.47
CA ALA A 17 47.44 7.92 16.39
C ALA A 17 45.97 7.82 16.84
N VAL A 18 45.31 8.97 16.95
CA VAL A 18 43.85 9.04 17.03
C VAL A 18 43.34 8.61 15.66
N VAL A 19 42.90 7.36 15.56
CA VAL A 19 42.12 6.89 14.41
C VAL A 19 40.78 7.61 14.50
N PRO A 20 40.33 8.35 13.46
CA PRO A 20 39.01 8.95 13.48
C PRO A 20 37.97 7.84 13.60
N ALA A 21 37.14 7.89 14.64
CA ALA A 21 35.93 7.10 14.73
C ALA A 21 34.92 7.68 13.73
N GLU A 22 35.14 7.40 12.45
CA GLU A 22 34.15 7.58 11.40
C GLU A 22 33.61 6.20 11.02
N THR A 23 33.06 5.52 12.02
CA THR A 23 32.15 4.41 11.78
C THR A 23 30.84 5.05 11.34
N ALA A 24 30.64 5.18 10.03
CA ALA A 24 29.35 5.51 9.46
C ALA A 24 28.29 4.58 10.07
N LEU A 25 27.45 5.13 10.96
CA LEU A 25 26.24 4.46 11.42
C LEU A 25 25.43 4.16 10.17
N LYS A 26 25.35 2.89 9.78
CA LYS A 26 24.33 2.44 8.83
C LYS A 26 22.99 2.94 9.39
N SER A 27 22.35 3.85 8.66
CA SER A 27 21.08 4.45 9.07
C SER A 27 20.08 3.35 9.43
N ARG A 28 19.57 3.38 10.65
CA ARG A 28 18.50 2.46 11.11
C ARG A 28 17.32 2.54 10.14
N VAL A 29 16.81 1.40 9.69
CA VAL A 29 15.57 1.32 8.91
C VAL A 29 14.40 1.67 9.84
N ILE A 30 13.64 2.71 9.49
CA ILE A 30 12.41 3.09 10.19
C ILE A 30 11.32 2.06 9.88
N THR A 31 10.50 1.70 10.86
CA THR A 31 9.39 0.75 10.71
C THR A 31 8.03 1.40 10.99
N PRO A 32 6.90 0.82 10.53
CA PRO A 32 5.57 1.29 10.93
C PRO A 32 5.35 1.30 12.45
N ALA A 33 5.99 0.38 13.19
CA ALA A 33 5.94 0.37 14.66
C ALA A 33 6.63 1.58 15.28
N ASP A 34 7.75 2.03 14.70
CA ASP A 34 8.45 3.25 15.14
C ASP A 34 7.61 4.50 14.92
N LEU A 35 6.94 4.60 13.77
CA LEU A 35 6.00 5.68 13.48
C LEU A 35 4.80 5.65 14.44
N THR A 36 4.26 4.46 14.73
CA THR A 36 3.14 4.28 15.67
C THR A 36 3.51 4.75 17.07
N LEU A 37 4.71 4.40 17.54
CA LEU A 37 5.19 4.88 18.84
C LEU A 37 5.34 6.41 18.85
N ARG A 38 5.95 6.99 17.80
CA ARG A 38 6.12 8.44 17.67
C ARG A 38 4.80 9.20 17.72
N VAL A 39 3.79 8.70 17.02
CA VAL A 39 2.45 9.30 17.00
C VAL A 39 1.77 9.18 18.36
N LYS A 40 1.86 8.03 19.02
CA LYS A 40 1.33 7.84 20.38
C LYS A 40 1.97 8.81 21.37
N ASP A 41 3.29 8.99 21.32
CA ASP A 41 4.01 9.95 22.18
C ASP A 41 3.55 11.40 21.91
N ALA A 42 3.34 11.77 20.63
CA ALA A 42 2.83 13.08 20.25
C ALA A 42 1.39 13.32 20.77
N VAL A 43 0.51 12.32 20.66
CA VAL A 43 -0.86 12.38 21.21
C VAL A 43 -0.83 12.57 22.74
N VAL A 44 0.02 11.83 23.45
CA VAL A 44 0.18 11.98 24.91
C VAL A 44 0.65 13.38 25.25
N TYR A 45 1.71 13.87 24.60
CA TYR A 45 2.23 15.22 24.82
C TYR A 45 1.16 16.29 24.58
N ALA A 46 0.40 16.14 23.49
CA ALA A 46 -0.69 17.04 23.14
C ALA A 46 -1.79 17.10 24.21
N ARG A 47 -2.23 15.93 24.70
CA ARG A 47 -3.26 15.83 25.75
C ARG A 47 -2.79 16.41 27.08
N GLU A 48 -1.51 16.24 27.43
CA GLU A 48 -0.95 16.74 28.69
C GLU A 48 -0.66 18.24 28.69
N ASN A 49 -0.26 18.81 27.54
CA ASN A 49 0.21 20.19 27.45
C ASN A 49 -0.79 21.14 26.79
N GLY A 50 -1.81 20.62 26.13
CA GLY A 50 -2.79 21.37 25.35
C GLY A 50 -2.30 21.71 23.94
N ARG A 51 -3.27 21.92 23.04
CA ARG A 51 -3.03 22.11 21.59
C ARG A 51 -1.99 23.19 21.26
N GLU A 52 -2.07 24.36 21.88
CA GLU A 52 -1.16 25.49 21.55
C GLU A 52 0.32 25.13 21.81
N LYS A 53 0.63 24.58 22.99
CA LYS A 53 2.00 24.16 23.33
C LYS A 53 2.47 22.99 22.48
N ALA A 54 1.57 22.04 22.20
CA ALA A 54 1.84 20.89 21.35
C ALA A 54 2.21 21.30 19.93
N VAL A 55 1.36 22.11 19.30
CA VAL A 55 1.57 22.63 17.94
C VAL A 55 2.86 23.44 17.85
N ALA A 56 3.17 24.27 18.86
CA ALA A 56 4.45 24.97 18.90
C ALA A 56 5.65 24.02 18.96
N ALA A 57 5.58 22.95 19.77
CA ALA A 57 6.63 21.96 19.88
C ALA A 57 6.79 21.10 18.61
N PHE A 58 5.69 20.80 17.91
CA PHE A 58 5.71 20.05 16.65
C PHE A 58 6.26 20.88 15.49
N ASN A 59 6.10 22.21 15.53
CA ASN A 59 6.65 23.13 14.54
C ASN A 59 8.15 23.44 14.73
N ASP A 60 8.79 22.98 15.80
CA ASP A 60 10.24 23.17 15.99
C ASP A 60 11.03 22.09 15.23
N PRO A 61 11.70 22.43 14.10
CA PRO A 61 12.47 21.45 13.31
C PRO A 61 13.71 20.93 14.04
N ALA A 62 14.15 21.59 15.12
CA ALA A 62 15.23 21.11 16.00
C ALA A 62 14.70 20.40 17.27
N GLY A 63 13.37 20.34 17.41
CA GLY A 63 12.68 19.84 18.59
C GLY A 63 12.67 18.32 18.73
N PRO A 64 12.07 17.80 19.82
CA PRO A 64 11.94 16.36 20.05
C PRO A 64 11.08 15.60 19.06
N PHE A 65 10.18 16.30 18.38
CA PHE A 65 9.23 15.71 17.46
C PHE A 65 9.72 15.68 16.00
N ALA A 66 10.90 16.23 15.71
CA ALA A 66 11.56 16.20 14.41
C ALA A 66 12.99 15.63 14.54
N ARG A 67 13.11 14.31 14.68
CA ARG A 67 14.39 13.60 14.88
C ARG A 67 14.42 12.26 14.15
N ASP A 68 15.61 11.73 13.88
CA ASP A 68 15.80 10.38 13.32
C ASP A 68 15.07 10.15 11.98
N ASN A 69 15.02 11.18 11.13
CA ASN A 69 14.28 11.20 9.86
C ASN A 69 12.76 10.98 9.99
N ILE A 70 12.21 11.10 11.19
CA ILE A 70 10.78 11.08 11.47
C ILE A 70 10.38 12.41 12.09
N TYR A 71 9.44 13.10 11.43
CA TYR A 71 8.86 14.33 11.96
C TYR A 71 7.36 14.17 12.20
N VAL A 72 6.88 14.87 13.24
CA VAL A 72 5.46 15.00 13.54
C VAL A 72 4.90 16.20 12.79
N PHE A 73 3.75 16.00 12.16
CA PHE A 73 2.91 17.03 11.57
C PHE A 73 1.53 16.99 12.23
N SER A 74 0.71 18.02 12.03
CA SER A 74 -0.66 18.04 12.53
C SER A 74 -1.56 18.97 11.74
N GLU A 75 -2.83 18.61 11.65
CA GLU A 75 -3.87 19.31 10.91
C GLU A 75 -5.20 19.19 11.66
N ASP A 76 -6.09 20.16 11.49
CA ASP A 76 -7.46 20.00 11.96
C ASP A 76 -8.35 19.26 10.95
N TYR A 77 -9.54 18.87 11.41
CA TYR A 77 -10.52 18.15 10.58
C TYR A 77 -11.20 19.02 9.51
N GLU A 78 -10.94 20.32 9.47
CA GLU A 78 -11.33 21.20 8.36
C GLU A 78 -10.23 21.29 7.28
N GLY A 79 -9.08 20.64 7.52
CA GLY A 79 -7.95 20.57 6.60
C GLY A 79 -6.98 21.73 6.74
N VAL A 80 -7.00 22.47 7.85
CA VAL A 80 -6.00 23.52 8.11
C VAL A 80 -4.74 22.89 8.69
N ALA A 81 -3.59 23.13 8.05
CA ALA A 81 -2.31 22.69 8.57
C ALA A 81 -1.96 23.46 9.86
N LEU A 82 -1.68 22.74 10.94
CA LEU A 82 -1.35 23.30 12.25
C LEU A 82 0.14 23.23 12.55
N ALA A 83 0.79 22.12 12.18
CA ALA A 83 2.23 21.98 12.32
C ALA A 83 2.85 21.27 11.12
N GLU A 84 3.85 21.93 10.52
CA GLU A 84 4.62 21.43 9.36
C GLU A 84 6.09 21.83 9.52
N PRO A 85 6.90 21.10 10.30
CA PRO A 85 8.23 21.57 10.74
C PRO A 85 9.19 21.90 9.58
N PHE A 86 9.01 21.27 8.42
CA PHE A 86 9.83 21.51 7.22
C PHE A 86 9.10 22.22 6.08
N GLU A 87 7.81 22.54 6.25
CA GLU A 87 6.95 23.22 5.26
C GLU A 87 6.12 24.32 5.93
N GLN A 88 6.79 25.17 6.72
CA GLN A 88 6.17 26.22 7.53
C GLN A 88 5.24 27.18 6.75
N ASN A 89 5.42 27.31 5.44
CA ASN A 89 4.55 28.10 4.58
C ASN A 89 3.12 27.53 4.44
N LEU A 90 2.89 26.25 4.78
CA LEU A 90 1.58 25.63 4.77
C LEU A 90 0.78 25.93 6.06
N VAL A 91 1.47 26.21 7.17
CA VAL A 91 0.83 26.42 8.48
C VAL A 91 -0.18 27.56 8.41
N GLY A 92 -1.41 27.29 8.86
CA GLY A 92 -2.54 28.22 8.84
C GLY A 92 -3.29 28.29 7.50
N THR A 93 -2.87 27.53 6.49
CA THR A 93 -3.58 27.42 5.20
C THR A 93 -4.43 26.16 5.15
N ASN A 94 -5.50 26.19 4.34
CA ASN A 94 -6.33 25.02 4.10
C ASN A 94 -5.73 24.16 2.97
N ILE A 95 -5.39 22.92 3.30
CA ILE A 95 -4.79 21.94 2.39
C ILE A 95 -5.73 20.75 2.10
N GLN A 96 -7.03 20.89 2.39
CA GLN A 96 -8.03 19.82 2.27
C GLN A 96 -8.09 19.15 0.89
N THR A 97 -7.80 19.93 -0.17
CA THR A 97 -7.85 19.46 -1.56
C THR A 97 -6.50 18.96 -2.06
N MET A 98 -5.48 18.85 -1.20
CA MET A 98 -4.17 18.37 -1.60
C MET A 98 -4.24 16.90 -2.00
N THR A 99 -3.74 16.60 -3.19
CA THR A 99 -3.61 15.26 -3.73
C THR A 99 -2.15 14.93 -4.01
N ASP A 100 -1.81 13.65 -4.01
CA ASP A 100 -0.56 13.21 -4.62
C ASP A 100 -0.63 13.28 -6.16
N HIS A 101 0.46 12.89 -6.83
CA HIS A 101 0.55 12.93 -8.29
C HIS A 101 -0.32 11.88 -9.00
N TYR A 102 -0.82 10.87 -8.26
CA TYR A 102 -1.82 9.90 -8.73
C TYR A 102 -3.27 10.36 -8.42
N GLY A 103 -3.47 11.57 -7.87
CA GLY A 103 -4.78 12.08 -7.51
C GLY A 103 -5.33 11.49 -6.20
N VAL A 104 -4.53 10.79 -5.39
CA VAL A 104 -4.94 10.31 -4.07
C VAL A 104 -5.19 11.51 -3.17
N GLU A 105 -6.41 11.63 -2.63
CA GLU A 105 -6.82 12.71 -1.74
C GLU A 105 -6.17 12.58 -0.35
N MET A 106 -4.91 12.99 -0.25
CA MET A 106 -4.03 12.73 0.88
C MET A 106 -4.63 13.22 2.21
N VAL A 107 -5.02 14.50 2.31
CA VAL A 107 -5.52 15.08 3.57
C VAL A 107 -6.85 14.45 4.00
N LYS A 108 -7.74 14.19 3.06
CA LYS A 108 -9.00 13.46 3.34
C LYS A 108 -8.74 12.06 3.86
N ASN A 109 -7.79 11.34 3.28
CA ASN A 109 -7.42 10.00 3.73
C ASN A 109 -6.80 10.03 5.14
N LEU A 110 -5.95 11.01 5.43
CA LEU A 110 -5.36 11.22 6.77
C LEU A 110 -6.45 11.47 7.82
N GLN A 111 -7.39 12.38 7.52
CA GLN A 111 -8.53 12.70 8.36
C GLN A 111 -9.44 11.50 8.61
N GLU A 112 -9.86 10.79 7.56
CA GLU A 112 -10.73 9.61 7.69
C GLU A 112 -10.08 8.56 8.58
N THR A 113 -8.79 8.28 8.36
CA THR A 113 -8.04 7.29 9.14
C THR A 113 -7.86 7.72 10.60
N ALA A 114 -7.52 8.99 10.85
CA ALA A 114 -7.42 9.52 12.21
C ALA A 114 -8.77 9.50 12.93
N GLY A 115 -9.88 9.77 12.22
CA GLY A 115 -11.24 9.70 12.75
C GLY A 115 -11.64 8.31 13.26
N TYR A 116 -10.96 7.25 12.82
CA TYR A 116 -11.11 5.89 13.35
C TYR A 116 -10.15 5.55 14.50
N GLY A 117 -9.43 6.54 15.03
CA GLY A 117 -8.51 6.40 16.17
C GLY A 117 -7.07 6.60 15.74
N ILE A 118 -6.39 5.52 15.34
CA ILE A 118 -5.00 5.53 14.86
C ILE A 118 -4.89 4.62 13.64
N GLY A 119 -4.13 5.00 12.63
CA GLY A 119 -4.01 4.17 11.43
C GLY A 119 -2.94 4.60 10.45
N TYR A 120 -2.77 3.78 9.41
CA TYR A 120 -1.75 3.94 8.38
C TYR A 120 -2.35 4.51 7.11
N VAL A 121 -1.63 5.45 6.49
CA VAL A 121 -2.00 6.08 5.22
C VAL A 121 -0.79 6.10 4.30
N SER A 122 -0.98 5.54 3.10
CA SER A 122 0.03 5.52 2.03
C SER A 122 -0.28 6.59 1.00
N TYR A 123 0.74 7.32 0.55
CA TYR A 123 0.66 8.34 -0.49
C TYR A 123 2.05 8.69 -1.02
N ASP A 124 2.13 9.35 -2.17
CA ASP A 124 3.40 9.86 -2.70
C ASP A 124 3.60 11.33 -2.30
N TYR A 125 4.80 11.71 -1.90
CA TYR A 125 5.09 13.08 -1.45
C TYR A 125 6.54 13.49 -1.75
N PRO A 126 6.83 14.79 -1.96
CA PRO A 126 8.21 15.27 -2.08
C PRO A 126 9.07 14.88 -0.87
N ASN A 127 10.23 14.27 -1.11
CA ASN A 127 11.18 13.91 -0.05
C ASN A 127 12.16 15.07 0.21
N PRO A 128 12.10 15.76 1.37
CA PRO A 128 12.99 16.89 1.65
C PRO A 128 14.47 16.50 1.76
N ALA A 129 14.77 15.22 2.02
CA ALA A 129 16.15 14.72 2.10
C ALA A 129 16.75 14.35 0.73
N ASP A 130 15.93 14.30 -0.33
CA ASP A 130 16.32 13.85 -1.66
C ASP A 130 15.89 14.84 -2.75
N ASN A 131 16.33 16.09 -2.59
CA ASN A 131 16.05 17.19 -3.53
C ASN A 131 14.56 17.38 -3.90
N LYS A 132 13.64 16.99 -2.99
CA LYS A 132 12.19 17.01 -3.20
C LYS A 132 11.70 16.10 -4.33
N GLU A 133 12.44 15.06 -4.67
CA GLU A 133 11.94 14.01 -5.55
C GLU A 133 10.69 13.37 -4.93
N ILE A 134 9.71 13.06 -5.78
CA ILE A 134 8.47 12.41 -5.35
C ILE A 134 8.79 10.96 -5.00
N ALA A 135 8.48 10.58 -3.77
CA ALA A 135 8.72 9.22 -3.28
C ALA A 135 7.50 8.69 -2.50
N PRO A 136 7.29 7.37 -2.48
CA PRO A 136 6.29 6.75 -1.62
C PRO A 136 6.56 7.07 -0.15
N LYS A 137 5.50 7.42 0.57
CA LYS A 137 5.51 7.70 2.01
C LYS A 137 4.42 6.92 2.72
N LEU A 138 4.77 6.35 3.85
CA LEU A 138 3.81 5.82 4.81
C LEU A 138 3.75 6.78 6.00
N SER A 139 2.55 7.20 6.39
CA SER A 139 2.31 7.92 7.63
C SER A 139 1.43 7.13 8.57
N VAL A 140 1.69 7.26 9.86
CA VAL A 140 0.74 6.93 10.91
C VAL A 140 0.08 8.23 11.35
N VAL A 141 -1.24 8.22 11.52
CA VAL A 141 -2.02 9.36 12.01
C VAL A 141 -2.93 8.93 13.15
N ALA A 142 -3.15 9.82 14.11
CA ALA A 142 -4.06 9.57 15.22
C ALA A 142 -4.82 10.82 15.65
N ASP A 143 -6.09 10.62 16.02
CA ASP A 143 -6.90 11.64 16.70
C ASP A 143 -6.29 12.03 18.05
N VAL A 144 -6.30 13.32 18.36
CA VAL A 144 -5.90 13.83 19.67
C VAL A 144 -7.10 13.95 20.61
N ASP A 145 -8.13 14.69 20.20
CA ASP A 145 -9.27 15.06 21.05
C ASP A 145 -10.58 15.32 20.28
N GLY A 146 -10.67 14.88 19.04
CA GLY A 146 -11.80 15.12 18.13
C GLY A 146 -11.78 16.47 17.42
N THR A 147 -10.78 17.33 17.68
CA THR A 147 -10.65 18.64 17.00
C THR A 147 -9.51 18.72 16.00
N TYR A 148 -8.49 17.88 16.14
CA TYR A 148 -7.35 17.78 15.24
C TYR A 148 -6.65 16.43 15.40
N TYR A 149 -5.81 16.10 14.43
CA TYR A 149 -5.00 14.88 14.45
C TYR A 149 -3.51 15.21 14.34
N VAL A 150 -2.68 14.26 14.76
CA VAL A 150 -1.22 14.31 14.61
C VAL A 150 -0.77 13.13 13.77
N GLY A 151 0.27 13.32 12.98
CA GLY A 151 0.84 12.29 12.15
C GLY A 151 2.35 12.27 12.16
N ALA A 152 2.94 11.14 11.82
CA ALA A 152 4.35 11.02 11.53
C ALA A 152 4.57 10.04 10.38
N GLY A 153 5.45 10.38 9.45
CA GLY A 153 5.74 9.55 8.30
C GLY A 153 7.23 9.40 8.01
N ALA A 154 7.56 8.39 7.22
CA ALA A 154 8.93 8.12 6.78
C ALA A 154 8.97 7.85 5.27
N TYR A 155 10.08 8.29 4.66
CA TYR A 155 10.43 8.08 3.27
C TYR A 155 11.60 7.10 3.22
N ALA A 156 11.39 5.85 2.82
CA ALA A 156 12.43 4.92 2.38
C ALA A 156 11.80 3.62 1.86
N GLY A 157 12.24 3.19 0.66
CA GLY A 157 12.02 1.87 0.03
C GLY A 157 10.57 1.52 -0.33
N SER A 158 10.21 1.55 -1.62
CA SER A 158 9.00 1.02 -2.30
C SER A 158 7.63 1.00 -1.55
N GLY A 159 7.47 1.81 -0.51
CA GLY A 159 6.30 1.81 0.38
C GLY A 159 6.47 0.75 1.45
N MET A 160 6.72 1.17 2.70
CA MET A 160 6.81 0.29 3.87
C MET A 160 5.65 -0.71 3.91
N VAL A 161 5.89 -1.91 3.36
CA VAL A 161 4.87 -2.90 3.05
C VAL A 161 4.33 -3.43 4.35
N TYR A 162 3.03 -3.28 4.55
CA TYR A 162 2.27 -3.95 5.57
C TYR A 162 1.53 -5.18 5.00
N PRO A 163 1.60 -6.35 5.66
CA PRO A 163 2.46 -6.63 6.80
C PRO A 163 3.94 -6.70 6.40
N SER A 164 4.81 -6.15 7.25
CA SER A 164 6.27 -6.15 7.03
C SER A 164 6.86 -7.48 7.49
N SER A 165 6.47 -8.58 6.87
CA SER A 165 7.09 -9.88 7.07
C SER A 165 7.95 -10.22 5.85
N ALA A 166 9.24 -10.47 6.08
CA ALA A 166 10.06 -11.09 5.05
C ALA A 166 9.41 -12.41 4.64
N LEU A 167 9.08 -12.56 3.35
CA LEU A 167 8.55 -13.82 2.84
C LEU A 167 9.64 -14.89 2.96
N GLY A 168 9.49 -15.77 3.94
CA GLY A 168 10.33 -16.94 4.13
C GLY A 168 10.07 -18.02 3.08
N PRO A 169 10.83 -19.13 3.12
CA PRO A 169 10.51 -20.30 2.31
C PRO A 169 9.10 -20.81 2.64
N ALA A 170 8.41 -21.35 1.65
CA ALA A 170 7.12 -21.99 1.88
C ALA A 170 7.29 -23.21 2.81
N THR A 171 6.39 -23.39 3.77
CA THR A 171 6.39 -24.53 4.71
C THR A 171 5.77 -25.78 4.06
N HIS A 172 4.87 -25.58 3.10
CA HIS A 172 4.30 -26.58 2.20
C HIS A 172 3.80 -25.91 0.92
N THR A 173 3.28 -26.69 -0.03
CA THR A 173 2.57 -26.15 -1.19
C THR A 173 1.22 -25.60 -0.76
N TYR A 174 1.00 -24.30 -0.95
CA TYR A 174 -0.30 -23.66 -0.71
C TYR A 174 -1.20 -23.75 -1.94
N THR A 175 -2.51 -23.82 -1.72
CA THR A 175 -3.49 -23.82 -2.82
C THR A 175 -4.65 -22.86 -2.54
N VAL A 176 -5.30 -22.37 -3.60
CA VAL A 176 -6.47 -21.50 -3.45
C VAL A 176 -7.65 -22.19 -2.72
N PRO A 177 -7.98 -23.47 -2.98
CA PRO A 177 -8.99 -24.18 -2.18
C PRO A 177 -8.65 -24.27 -0.69
N GLU A 178 -7.37 -24.45 -0.35
CA GLU A 178 -6.90 -24.47 1.03
C GLU A 178 -7.06 -23.09 1.70
N LEU A 179 -6.67 -22.01 1.01
CA LEU A 179 -6.91 -20.63 1.47
C LEU A 179 -8.40 -20.40 1.79
N VAL A 180 -9.30 -20.78 0.87
CA VAL A 180 -10.75 -20.65 1.06
C VAL A 180 -11.24 -21.45 2.26
N ALA A 181 -10.78 -22.70 2.39
CA ALA A 181 -11.15 -23.55 3.51
C ALA A 181 -10.67 -22.97 4.85
N PHE A 182 -9.46 -22.43 4.89
CA PHE A 182 -8.85 -21.84 6.08
C PHE A 182 -9.66 -20.63 6.60
N VAL A 183 -10.02 -19.69 5.72
CA VAL A 183 -10.85 -18.53 6.04
C VAL A 183 -12.25 -18.95 6.50
N LYS A 184 -12.90 -19.85 5.76
CA LYS A 184 -14.23 -20.37 6.13
C LYS A 184 -14.24 -21.06 7.49
N ASN A 185 -13.17 -21.78 7.81
CA ASN A 185 -13.04 -22.41 9.13
C ASN A 185 -12.95 -21.35 10.24
N ALA A 186 -12.17 -20.28 10.04
CA ALA A 186 -12.06 -19.18 10.99
C ALA A 186 -13.40 -18.45 11.18
N VAL A 187 -14.14 -18.18 10.11
CA VAL A 187 -15.48 -17.57 10.16
C VAL A 187 -16.46 -18.48 10.91
N SER A 188 -16.51 -19.77 10.56
CA SER A 188 -17.38 -20.75 11.20
C SER A 188 -17.07 -20.92 12.69
N TYR A 189 -15.78 -21.02 13.04
CA TYR A 189 -15.33 -21.07 14.44
C TYR A 189 -15.79 -19.83 15.20
N THR A 190 -15.60 -18.65 14.61
CA THR A 190 -15.97 -17.38 15.24
C THR A 190 -17.48 -17.29 15.47
N LYS A 191 -18.30 -17.67 14.50
CA LYS A 191 -19.77 -17.74 14.62
C LYS A 191 -20.24 -18.72 15.71
N THR A 192 -19.54 -19.84 15.87
CA THR A 192 -19.96 -20.91 16.81
C THR A 192 -19.42 -20.73 18.23
N ARG A 193 -18.24 -20.12 18.40
CA ARG A 193 -17.55 -19.99 19.70
C ARG A 193 -17.61 -18.58 20.28
N GLY A 194 -17.97 -17.58 19.48
CA GLY A 194 -18.03 -16.18 19.87
C GLY A 194 -16.71 -15.43 19.63
N LYS A 195 -16.84 -14.11 19.49
CA LYS A 195 -15.79 -13.17 19.10
C LYS A 195 -14.58 -13.21 20.04
N GLU A 196 -14.79 -13.17 21.35
CA GLU A 196 -13.72 -13.06 22.35
C GLU A 196 -12.79 -14.27 22.31
N LYS A 197 -13.37 -15.48 22.25
CA LYS A 197 -12.59 -16.74 22.19
C LYS A 197 -11.87 -16.88 20.86
N ALA A 198 -12.53 -16.53 19.75
CA ALA A 198 -11.92 -16.58 18.44
C ALA A 198 -10.72 -15.63 18.35
N PHE A 199 -10.86 -14.39 18.83
CA PHE A 199 -9.79 -13.39 18.76
C PHE A 199 -8.58 -13.77 19.62
N GLN A 200 -8.79 -14.39 20.77
CA GLN A 200 -7.68 -14.94 21.57
C GLN A 200 -6.86 -15.96 20.78
N LEU A 201 -7.52 -16.85 20.04
CA LEU A 201 -6.85 -17.88 19.24
C LEU A 201 -6.27 -17.35 17.93
N ILE A 202 -6.91 -16.35 17.31
CA ILE A 202 -6.38 -15.69 16.12
C ILE A 202 -5.10 -14.92 16.48
N ASN A 203 -5.03 -14.29 17.65
CA ASN A 203 -3.82 -13.58 18.08
C ASN A 203 -2.68 -14.51 18.53
N ASP A 204 -2.92 -15.81 18.63
CA ASP A 204 -1.87 -16.80 18.89
C ASP A 204 -1.15 -17.15 17.58
N GLN A 205 0.06 -16.62 17.41
CA GLN A 205 0.87 -16.82 16.19
C GLN A 205 1.35 -18.26 16.01
N GLN A 206 1.22 -19.12 17.02
CA GLN A 206 1.49 -20.56 16.93
C GLN A 206 0.20 -21.39 17.04
N GLY A 207 -0.96 -20.73 17.04
CA GLY A 207 -2.26 -21.35 17.18
C GLY A 207 -2.82 -21.89 15.86
N GLN A 208 -4.03 -22.44 15.92
CA GLN A 208 -4.71 -23.07 14.77
C GLN A 208 -5.03 -22.12 13.59
N PHE A 209 -4.88 -20.82 13.79
CA PHE A 209 -5.14 -19.78 12.77
C PHE A 209 -3.82 -19.15 12.25
N ALA A 210 -2.73 -19.90 12.39
CA ALA A 210 -1.42 -19.58 11.83
C ALA A 210 -0.78 -20.88 11.30
N ASP A 211 -0.61 -20.99 9.99
CA ASP A 211 0.13 -22.07 9.34
C ASP A 211 0.94 -21.53 8.16
N GLY A 212 2.23 -21.25 8.44
CA GLY A 212 3.13 -20.62 7.47
C GLY A 212 2.58 -19.28 6.95
N GLU A 213 2.19 -19.21 5.68
CA GLU A 213 1.59 -18.02 5.08
C GLU A 213 0.08 -17.87 5.37
N LEU A 214 -0.61 -18.98 5.62
CA LEU A 214 -2.02 -18.97 5.98
C LEU A 214 -2.18 -18.35 7.38
N THR A 215 -2.56 -17.08 7.39
CA THR A 215 -2.69 -16.27 8.59
C THR A 215 -4.03 -15.55 8.57
N ILE A 216 -4.72 -15.54 9.70
CA ILE A 216 -6.03 -14.92 9.83
C ILE A 216 -5.87 -13.48 10.30
N ILE A 217 -6.55 -12.58 9.61
CA ILE A 217 -6.76 -11.20 10.03
C ILE A 217 -8.26 -10.94 10.13
N ALA A 218 -8.70 -10.43 11.28
CA ALA A 218 -10.06 -9.94 11.51
C ALA A 218 -10.08 -8.41 11.53
N VAL A 219 -11.00 -7.81 10.78
CA VAL A 219 -11.09 -6.34 10.58
C VAL A 219 -12.56 -5.90 10.66
N ASP A 220 -12.85 -4.75 11.26
CA ASP A 220 -14.19 -4.16 11.16
C ASP A 220 -14.41 -3.46 9.80
N TYR A 221 -15.65 -3.02 9.54
CA TYR A 221 -15.99 -2.34 8.29
C TYR A 221 -15.42 -0.91 8.18
N ASN A 222 -14.85 -0.34 9.25
CA ASN A 222 -14.08 0.90 9.16
C ASN A 222 -12.64 0.65 8.73
N GLY A 223 -12.20 -0.61 8.69
CA GLY A 223 -10.83 -1.01 8.36
C GLY A 223 -9.90 -1.09 9.57
N THR A 224 -10.46 -1.10 10.78
CA THR A 224 -9.68 -1.24 12.02
C THR A 224 -9.45 -2.70 12.36
N MET A 225 -8.19 -3.04 12.58
CA MET A 225 -7.80 -4.41 12.93
C MET A 225 -8.31 -4.81 14.31
N LEU A 226 -8.84 -6.04 14.39
CA LEU A 226 -9.46 -6.59 15.59
C LEU A 226 -8.67 -7.76 16.18
N ALA A 227 -8.12 -8.61 15.32
CA ALA A 227 -7.22 -9.71 15.66
C ALA A 227 -6.36 -10.06 14.44
N SER A 228 -5.14 -10.55 14.66
CA SER A 228 -4.23 -10.93 13.58
C SER A 228 -3.22 -11.96 14.06
N SER A 229 -3.07 -13.08 13.34
CA SER A 229 -2.00 -14.03 13.64
C SER A 229 -0.64 -13.62 13.05
N ILE A 230 -0.62 -12.80 12.00
CA ILE A 230 0.63 -12.32 11.39
C ILE A 230 1.21 -11.09 12.09
N SER A 231 0.35 -10.25 12.66
CA SER A 231 0.70 -8.97 13.28
C SER A 231 -0.19 -8.62 14.49
N PRO A 232 -0.15 -9.42 15.58
CA PRO A 232 -0.99 -9.20 16.75
C PRO A 232 -0.83 -7.81 17.36
N GLU A 233 0.35 -7.20 17.26
CA GLU A 233 0.62 -5.84 17.72
C GLU A 233 -0.22 -4.78 17.00
N THR A 234 -0.46 -4.96 15.70
CA THR A 234 -1.27 -4.05 14.89
C THR A 234 -2.75 -4.13 15.28
N ALA A 235 -3.23 -5.34 15.60
CA ALA A 235 -4.57 -5.55 16.16
C ALA A 235 -4.70 -5.02 17.60
N ARG A 236 -3.70 -5.26 18.45
CA ARG A 236 -3.65 -4.73 19.83
C ARG A 236 -3.73 -3.21 19.85
N ASP A 237 -3.03 -2.57 18.92
CA ASP A 237 -3.01 -1.11 18.79
C ASP A 237 -4.21 -0.56 18.02
N ARG A 238 -5.13 -1.43 17.57
CA ARG A 238 -6.35 -1.05 16.83
C ARG A 238 -6.04 -0.20 15.61
N ILE A 239 -4.94 -0.52 14.91
CA ILE A 239 -4.51 0.23 13.73
C ILE A 239 -5.56 0.09 12.64
N ASN A 240 -5.97 1.23 12.11
CA ASN A 240 -6.83 1.34 10.94
C ASN A 240 -5.98 1.32 9.65
N LEU A 241 -6.42 0.55 8.66
CA LEU A 241 -5.69 0.32 7.41
C LEU A 241 -6.52 0.69 6.17
N ILE A 242 -7.62 1.42 6.34
CA ILE A 242 -8.57 1.66 5.24
C ILE A 242 -7.98 2.54 4.10
N ASN A 243 -6.94 3.32 4.42
CA ASN A 243 -6.20 4.15 3.46
C ASN A 243 -4.74 3.74 3.30
N TYR A 244 -4.38 2.56 3.80
CA TYR A 244 -3.15 1.90 3.40
C TYR A 244 -3.34 1.32 2.00
N HIS A 245 -2.35 1.51 1.14
CA HIS A 245 -2.24 0.81 -0.13
C HIS A 245 -0.90 0.09 -0.24
N ASP A 246 -0.88 -0.99 -1.01
CA ASP A 246 0.36 -1.70 -1.32
C ASP A 246 1.28 -0.89 -2.26
N PRO A 247 2.50 -1.36 -2.56
CA PRO A 247 3.45 -0.64 -3.39
C PRO A 247 2.98 -0.21 -4.80
N ASP A 248 2.02 -0.89 -5.44
CA ASP A 248 1.45 -0.42 -6.72
C ASP A 248 0.15 0.39 -6.53
N GLY A 249 -0.23 0.77 -5.31
CA GLY A 249 -1.36 1.67 -5.07
C GLY A 249 -2.71 1.01 -4.84
N VAL A 250 -2.79 -0.32 -4.76
CA VAL A 250 -4.06 -1.02 -4.46
C VAL A 250 -4.39 -0.88 -2.97
N ARG A 251 -5.55 -0.29 -2.63
CA ARG A 251 -6.02 -0.14 -1.25
C ARG A 251 -6.54 -1.48 -0.72
N THR A 252 -5.66 -2.22 -0.07
CA THR A 252 -5.87 -3.62 0.34
C THR A 252 -7.16 -3.83 1.14
N ILE A 253 -7.26 -3.22 2.33
CA ILE A 253 -8.40 -3.40 3.25
C ILE A 253 -9.68 -2.78 2.71
N ARG A 254 -9.59 -1.66 1.98
CA ARG A 254 -10.77 -1.00 1.40
C ARG A 254 -11.40 -1.85 0.29
N GLU A 255 -10.58 -2.38 -0.61
CA GLU A 255 -11.03 -3.26 -1.69
C GLU A 255 -11.71 -4.52 -1.13
N MET A 256 -11.07 -5.19 -0.17
CA MET A 256 -11.65 -6.37 0.50
C MET A 256 -12.94 -6.04 1.26
N ARG A 257 -12.99 -4.90 1.97
CA ARG A 257 -14.23 -4.45 2.65
C ARG A 257 -15.38 -4.30 1.65
N ASP A 258 -15.14 -3.69 0.50
CA ASP A 258 -16.18 -3.46 -0.51
C ASP A 258 -16.67 -4.77 -1.14
N LEU A 259 -15.81 -5.80 -1.23
CA LEU A 259 -16.19 -7.16 -1.61
C LEU A 259 -17.00 -7.86 -0.51
N VAL A 260 -16.59 -7.75 0.74
CA VAL A 260 -17.28 -8.35 1.90
C VAL A 260 -18.68 -7.79 2.06
N LEU A 261 -18.89 -6.48 1.83
CA LEU A 261 -20.21 -5.85 1.79
C LEU A 261 -21.13 -6.48 0.72
N GLN A 262 -20.56 -7.20 -0.24
CA GLN A 262 -21.26 -7.91 -1.32
C GLN A 262 -21.25 -9.45 -1.14
N GLY A 263 -20.84 -9.94 0.03
CA GLY A 263 -20.83 -11.38 0.36
C GLY A 263 -19.44 -12.02 0.39
N GLY A 264 -18.37 -11.26 0.18
CA GLY A 264 -17.00 -11.74 0.18
C GLY A 264 -16.49 -12.11 -1.21
N GLY A 265 -15.24 -12.58 -1.28
CA GLY A 265 -14.62 -12.93 -2.55
C GLY A 265 -13.11 -12.82 -2.54
N PHE A 266 -12.55 -12.86 -3.75
CA PHE A 266 -11.11 -12.77 -3.98
C PHE A 266 -10.69 -11.36 -4.39
N SER A 267 -9.54 -10.94 -3.87
CA SER A 267 -8.82 -9.72 -4.25
C SER A 267 -7.34 -10.04 -4.47
N TYR A 268 -6.60 -9.11 -5.09
CA TYR A 268 -5.17 -9.29 -5.32
C TYR A 268 -4.35 -8.12 -4.80
N THR A 269 -3.32 -8.45 -4.05
CA THR A 269 -2.32 -7.52 -3.54
C THR A 269 -0.93 -7.95 -3.99
N VAL A 270 0.11 -7.26 -3.53
CA VAL A 270 1.49 -7.74 -3.68
C VAL A 270 2.23 -7.76 -2.35
N ALA A 271 3.19 -8.67 -2.28
CA ALA A 271 4.25 -8.62 -1.29
C ALA A 271 5.58 -8.25 -1.97
N ALA A 272 6.33 -7.33 -1.35
CA ALA A 272 7.69 -7.04 -1.78
C ALA A 272 8.63 -8.16 -1.29
N VAL A 273 9.34 -8.79 -2.22
CA VAL A 273 10.38 -9.78 -1.96
C VAL A 273 11.72 -9.17 -2.36
N THR A 274 12.64 -9.05 -1.41
CA THR A 274 14.01 -8.59 -1.70
C THR A 274 14.99 -9.76 -1.61
N LYS A 275 15.65 -10.06 -2.73
CA LYS A 275 16.68 -11.10 -2.82
C LYS A 275 17.84 -10.59 -3.66
N ASP A 276 19.07 -10.79 -3.18
CA ASP A 276 20.30 -10.39 -3.88
C ASP A 276 20.29 -8.93 -4.35
N ASN A 277 19.81 -8.03 -3.48
CA ASN A 277 19.69 -6.59 -3.71
C ASN A 277 18.78 -6.19 -4.89
N ARG A 278 17.83 -7.06 -5.24
CA ARG A 278 16.73 -6.78 -6.17
C ARG A 278 15.40 -6.97 -5.46
N THR A 279 14.43 -6.12 -5.76
CA THR A 279 13.09 -6.23 -5.16
C THR A 279 12.06 -6.57 -6.23
N TYR A 280 11.18 -7.50 -5.93
CA TYR A 280 10.13 -7.96 -6.83
C TYR A 280 8.78 -7.90 -6.11
N TYR A 281 7.72 -7.56 -6.83
CA TYR A 281 6.37 -7.57 -6.26
C TYR A 281 5.67 -8.89 -6.58
N ALA A 282 5.76 -9.84 -5.66
CA ALA A 282 5.12 -11.13 -5.79
C ALA A 282 3.59 -10.98 -5.66
N PRO A 283 2.80 -11.46 -6.62
CA PRO A 283 1.36 -11.35 -6.58
C PRO A 283 0.79 -12.24 -5.47
N LYS A 284 -0.13 -11.67 -4.68
CA LYS A 284 -0.88 -12.37 -3.65
C LYS A 284 -2.35 -12.46 -4.03
N ILE A 285 -2.95 -13.60 -3.75
CA ILE A 285 -4.40 -13.78 -3.78
C ILE A 285 -4.91 -13.81 -2.34
N ASP A 286 -5.85 -12.92 -2.04
CA ASP A 286 -6.50 -12.81 -0.75
C ASP A 286 -7.96 -13.29 -0.87
N TYR A 287 -8.49 -13.92 0.17
CA TYR A 287 -9.88 -14.35 0.25
C TYR A 287 -10.53 -13.83 1.53
N ALA A 288 -11.63 -13.11 1.39
CA ALA A 288 -12.32 -12.43 2.49
C ALA A 288 -13.78 -12.87 2.61
N GLU A 289 -14.26 -13.03 3.85
CA GLU A 289 -15.64 -13.39 4.17
C GLU A 289 -16.22 -12.57 5.33
N PRO A 290 -17.51 -12.17 5.26
CA PRO A 290 -18.20 -11.54 6.37
C PRO A 290 -18.43 -12.54 7.52
N VAL A 291 -18.14 -12.10 8.74
CA VAL A 291 -18.55 -12.83 9.94
C VAL A 291 -19.97 -12.41 10.31
N ASP A 292 -20.17 -11.11 10.48
CA ASP A 292 -21.47 -10.48 10.74
C ASP A 292 -21.49 -9.05 10.18
N ASP A 293 -22.42 -8.21 10.67
CA ASP A 293 -22.56 -6.81 10.29
C ASP A 293 -21.53 -5.88 10.95
N THR A 294 -20.66 -6.41 11.83
CA THR A 294 -19.64 -5.63 12.54
C THR A 294 -18.21 -5.92 12.09
N TYR A 295 -17.90 -7.12 11.59
CA TYR A 295 -16.54 -7.45 11.11
C TYR A 295 -16.49 -8.63 10.13
N TRP A 296 -15.32 -8.78 9.54
CA TRP A 296 -14.99 -9.78 8.55
C TRP A 296 -13.59 -10.34 8.76
N ILE A 297 -13.30 -11.46 8.10
CA ILE A 297 -12.05 -12.20 8.22
C ILE A 297 -11.48 -12.45 6.82
N PHE A 298 -10.16 -12.36 6.69
CA PHE A 298 -9.45 -12.77 5.49
C PHE A 298 -8.10 -13.43 5.80
N SER A 299 -7.55 -14.05 4.77
CA SER A 299 -6.18 -14.55 4.67
C SER A 299 -5.73 -14.35 3.22
N GLY A 300 -4.43 -14.50 2.96
CA GLY A 300 -3.91 -14.53 1.59
C GLY A 300 -2.66 -15.36 1.47
N ILE A 301 -2.38 -15.80 0.25
CA ILE A 301 -1.17 -16.54 -0.13
C ILE A 301 -0.52 -15.91 -1.37
N ILE A 302 0.75 -16.19 -1.63
CA ILE A 302 1.33 -15.94 -2.94
C ILE A 302 0.54 -16.76 -3.97
N VAL A 303 0.25 -16.18 -5.14
CA VAL A 303 -0.41 -16.91 -6.22
C VAL A 303 0.43 -18.16 -6.54
N PRO A 304 -0.13 -19.39 -6.46
CA PRO A 304 0.68 -20.63 -6.46
C PRO A 304 1.69 -20.77 -7.61
N GLU A 305 1.38 -20.21 -8.77
CA GLU A 305 2.20 -20.21 -9.99
C GLU A 305 3.39 -19.25 -9.95
N TYR A 306 3.50 -18.46 -8.88
CA TYR A 306 4.53 -17.44 -8.64
C TYR A 306 5.37 -17.71 -7.38
N GLU A 307 5.23 -18.89 -6.76
CA GLU A 307 5.98 -19.31 -5.56
C GLU A 307 7.51 -19.22 -5.72
N GLN A 308 8.02 -19.43 -6.95
CA GLN A 308 9.45 -19.29 -7.28
C GLN A 308 10.00 -17.89 -7.02
N LEU A 309 9.15 -16.86 -6.94
CA LEU A 309 9.58 -15.49 -6.60
C LEU A 309 10.11 -15.38 -5.17
N ARG A 310 9.74 -16.26 -4.23
CA ARG A 310 10.31 -16.29 -2.88
C ARG A 310 11.83 -16.44 -2.89
N GLU A 311 12.34 -17.16 -3.89
CA GLU A 311 13.77 -17.41 -4.07
C GLU A 311 14.43 -16.39 -5.00
N GLY A 312 13.68 -15.41 -5.51
CA GLY A 312 14.15 -14.45 -6.52
C GLY A 312 14.28 -15.05 -7.92
N ASN A 313 13.64 -16.20 -8.18
CA ASN A 313 13.70 -16.86 -9.48
C ASN A 313 12.63 -16.32 -10.44
N LEU A 314 13.07 -15.57 -11.46
CA LEU A 314 12.21 -14.99 -12.50
C LEU A 314 12.00 -15.91 -13.73
N THR A 315 12.47 -17.15 -13.70
CA THR A 315 12.34 -18.05 -14.86
C THR A 315 10.87 -18.29 -15.17
N GLY A 316 10.46 -17.96 -16.41
CA GLY A 316 9.06 -18.09 -16.86
C GLY A 316 8.12 -17.01 -16.32
N ILE A 317 8.61 -16.04 -15.54
CA ILE A 317 7.82 -14.91 -15.06
C ILE A 317 7.75 -13.83 -16.13
N VAL A 318 6.55 -13.39 -16.45
CA VAL A 318 6.35 -12.17 -17.25
C VAL A 318 6.69 -10.97 -16.37
N VAL A 319 7.77 -10.29 -16.72
CA VAL A 319 8.19 -9.03 -16.10
C VAL A 319 7.48 -7.87 -16.79
N ARG A 320 7.03 -6.89 -16.00
CA ARG A 320 6.31 -5.73 -16.49
C ARG A 320 7.21 -4.82 -17.33
N ASN A 321 6.72 -4.39 -18.49
CA ASN A 321 7.44 -3.48 -19.40
C ASN A 321 7.13 -1.99 -19.17
N HIS A 322 6.09 -1.71 -18.39
CA HIS A 322 5.54 -0.38 -18.20
C HIS A 322 5.38 -0.06 -16.73
N THR A 323 5.60 1.18 -16.32
CA THR A 323 5.49 1.57 -14.91
C THR A 323 4.04 1.90 -14.53
N ARG A 324 3.75 1.90 -13.22
CA ARG A 324 2.51 2.43 -12.66
C ARG A 324 2.25 3.89 -13.10
N THR A 325 3.31 4.70 -13.19
CA THR A 325 3.23 6.11 -13.62
C THR A 325 2.83 6.26 -15.08
N GLU A 326 3.37 5.42 -15.97
CA GLU A 326 2.98 5.41 -17.39
C GLU A 326 1.52 5.02 -17.57
N LEU A 327 1.07 4.01 -16.82
CA LEU A 327 -0.33 3.60 -16.79
C LEU A 327 -1.25 4.74 -16.35
N TYR A 328 -0.98 5.35 -15.20
CA TYR A 328 -1.75 6.48 -14.69
C TYR A 328 -1.81 7.61 -15.73
N SER A 329 -0.66 8.00 -16.27
CA SER A 329 -0.54 9.10 -17.23
C SER A 329 -1.32 8.84 -18.52
N LEU A 330 -1.36 7.60 -18.98
CA LEU A 330 -2.14 7.23 -20.16
C LEU A 330 -3.65 7.37 -19.90
N VAL A 331 -4.15 6.83 -18.79
CA VAL A 331 -5.57 6.89 -18.44
C VAL A 331 -6.01 8.32 -18.16
N ASP A 332 -5.18 9.10 -17.47
CA ASP A 332 -5.44 10.51 -17.20
C ASP A 332 -5.58 11.34 -18.49
N ARG A 333 -4.67 11.13 -19.45
CA ARG A 333 -4.77 11.75 -20.79
C ARG A 333 -6.06 11.33 -21.51
N ALA A 334 -6.44 10.06 -21.45
CA ALA A 334 -7.65 9.56 -22.09
C ALA A 334 -8.93 10.15 -21.47
N VAL A 335 -9.01 10.25 -20.14
CA VAL A 335 -10.12 10.90 -19.44
C VAL A 335 -10.18 12.39 -19.75
N THR A 336 -9.04 13.08 -19.75
CA THR A 336 -8.97 14.50 -20.11
C THR A 336 -9.42 14.75 -21.55
N TYR A 337 -8.99 13.89 -22.49
CA TYR A 337 -9.45 13.94 -23.86
C TYR A 337 -10.95 13.72 -23.97
N ALA A 338 -11.52 12.76 -23.23
CA ALA A 338 -12.94 12.48 -23.22
C ALA A 338 -13.78 13.64 -22.68
N ARG A 339 -13.33 14.28 -21.60
CA ARG A 339 -13.99 15.48 -21.04
C ARG A 339 -13.93 16.68 -21.98
N THR A 340 -12.85 16.80 -22.75
CA THR A 340 -12.64 17.93 -23.69
C THR A 340 -13.40 17.73 -25.00
N ASN A 341 -13.39 16.52 -25.55
CA ASN A 341 -13.86 16.24 -26.91
C ASN A 341 -15.23 15.54 -26.96
N GLY A 342 -15.74 15.09 -25.82
CA GLY A 342 -16.99 14.35 -25.71
C GLY A 342 -16.82 12.84 -25.93
N LYS A 343 -17.82 12.09 -25.44
CA LYS A 343 -17.84 10.63 -25.40
C LYS A 343 -17.64 9.97 -26.77
N GLU A 344 -18.35 10.41 -27.80
CA GLU A 344 -18.28 9.78 -29.14
C GLU A 344 -16.87 9.81 -29.73
N LYS A 345 -16.21 10.99 -29.74
CA LYS A 345 -14.84 11.13 -30.25
C LYS A 345 -13.84 10.31 -29.42
N ALA A 346 -14.01 10.29 -28.11
CA ALA A 346 -13.14 9.52 -27.22
C ALA A 346 -13.27 8.01 -27.47
N LEU A 347 -14.48 7.48 -27.56
CA LEU A 347 -14.70 6.06 -27.85
C LEU A 347 -14.17 5.68 -29.25
N ALA A 348 -14.27 6.56 -30.24
CA ALA A 348 -13.69 6.34 -31.56
C ALA A 348 -12.15 6.27 -31.50
N GLU A 349 -11.50 7.18 -30.75
CA GLU A 349 -10.05 7.19 -30.57
C GLU A 349 -9.55 5.98 -29.77
N ILE A 350 -10.24 5.61 -28.70
CA ILE A 350 -9.91 4.40 -27.90
C ILE A 350 -10.07 3.13 -28.75
N ASN A 351 -11.06 3.10 -29.65
CA ASN A 351 -11.23 1.98 -30.58
C ASN A 351 -10.14 1.91 -31.67
N ASN A 352 -9.29 2.90 -31.84
CA ASN A 352 -8.25 2.89 -32.84
C ASN A 352 -6.96 2.24 -32.30
N PRO A 353 -6.57 1.03 -32.74
CA PRO A 353 -5.33 0.39 -32.27
C PRO A 353 -4.06 1.15 -32.68
N GLY A 354 -4.14 2.05 -33.67
CA GLY A 354 -3.06 2.97 -34.03
C GLY A 354 -3.25 4.40 -33.46
N GLY A 355 -4.21 4.58 -32.55
CA GLY A 355 -4.53 5.87 -31.95
C GLY A 355 -3.55 6.28 -30.85
N GLN A 356 -3.75 7.49 -30.29
CA GLN A 356 -2.84 8.08 -29.31
C GLN A 356 -2.87 7.42 -27.92
N PHE A 357 -3.83 6.51 -27.68
CA PHE A 357 -4.00 5.80 -26.41
C PHE A 357 -3.50 4.37 -26.43
N THR A 358 -2.63 4.05 -27.39
CA THR A 358 -2.06 2.71 -27.57
C THR A 358 -0.56 2.81 -27.78
N THR A 359 0.23 2.07 -27.01
CA THR A 359 1.69 1.98 -27.13
C THR A 359 2.14 0.59 -26.71
N GLY A 360 2.36 -0.29 -27.69
CA GLY A 360 2.69 -1.69 -27.39
C GLY A 360 1.56 -2.40 -26.65
N ASP A 361 1.86 -2.98 -25.49
CA ASP A 361 0.90 -3.63 -24.59
C ASP A 361 0.29 -2.67 -23.54
N LEU A 362 0.68 -1.38 -23.54
CA LEU A 362 0.04 -0.33 -22.76
C LEU A 362 -1.04 0.39 -23.59
N PHE A 363 -2.29 0.19 -23.21
CA PHE A 363 -3.46 0.80 -23.87
C PHE A 363 -4.61 1.02 -22.89
N VAL A 364 -5.63 1.76 -23.33
CA VAL A 364 -6.87 1.95 -22.56
C VAL A 364 -8.06 1.28 -23.22
N TRP A 365 -9.06 0.94 -22.41
CA TRP A 365 -10.42 0.57 -22.81
C TRP A 365 -11.42 1.43 -22.02
N ALA A 366 -12.69 1.37 -22.41
CA ALA A 366 -13.76 2.11 -21.77
C ALA A 366 -14.96 1.21 -21.45
N GLU A 367 -15.60 1.46 -20.31
CA GLU A 367 -16.77 0.73 -19.82
C GLU A 367 -17.79 1.67 -19.17
N ASP A 368 -19.05 1.24 -19.11
CA ASP A 368 -20.04 1.87 -18.23
C ASP A 368 -20.02 1.28 -16.81
N PHE A 369 -20.72 1.91 -15.87
CA PHE A 369 -20.82 1.41 -14.49
C PHE A 369 -21.74 0.20 -14.32
N ASN A 370 -22.36 -0.30 -15.39
CA ASN A 370 -23.05 -1.58 -15.41
C ASN A 370 -22.13 -2.72 -15.87
N GLY A 371 -20.89 -2.43 -16.28
CA GLY A 371 -19.91 -3.40 -16.78
C GLY A 371 -20.03 -3.67 -18.28
N THR A 372 -20.68 -2.78 -19.05
CA THR A 372 -20.74 -2.89 -20.52
C THR A 372 -19.49 -2.28 -21.13
N VAL A 373 -18.77 -3.04 -21.96
CA VAL A 373 -17.61 -2.54 -22.69
C VAL A 373 -18.05 -1.57 -23.79
N LEU A 374 -17.56 -0.34 -23.74
CA LEU A 374 -17.90 0.75 -24.66
C LEU A 374 -16.89 0.89 -25.80
N ALA A 375 -15.60 0.65 -25.53
CA ALA A 375 -14.54 0.66 -26.52
C ALA A 375 -13.35 -0.15 -26.02
N ASP A 376 -12.71 -0.90 -26.91
CA ASP A 376 -11.44 -1.58 -26.66
C ASP A 376 -10.65 -1.59 -27.98
N PRO A 377 -9.38 -1.16 -28.02
CA PRO A 377 -8.61 -1.05 -29.26
C PRO A 377 -8.43 -2.39 -29.97
N TYR A 378 -8.37 -3.50 -29.23
CA TYR A 378 -8.03 -4.82 -29.76
C TYR A 378 -9.19 -5.82 -29.66
N TRP A 379 -9.90 -5.84 -28.54
CA TRP A 379 -10.95 -6.81 -28.26
C TRP A 379 -12.34 -6.35 -28.73
N LYS A 380 -12.52 -6.35 -30.05
CA LYS A 380 -13.74 -5.86 -30.69
C LYS A 380 -14.96 -6.70 -30.37
N GLU A 381 -14.77 -7.99 -30.13
CA GLU A 381 -15.85 -8.93 -29.79
C GLU A 381 -16.42 -8.69 -28.40
N GLY A 382 -15.69 -7.98 -27.52
CA GLY A 382 -16.14 -7.59 -26.19
C GLY A 382 -17.07 -6.38 -26.18
N VAL A 383 -16.92 -5.48 -27.16
CA VAL A 383 -17.67 -4.21 -27.23
C VAL A 383 -19.19 -4.45 -27.31
N GLY A 384 -19.95 -3.76 -26.46
CA GLY A 384 -21.39 -3.88 -26.32
C GLY A 384 -21.86 -5.04 -25.44
N LYS A 385 -20.94 -5.88 -24.93
CA LYS A 385 -21.26 -6.95 -23.98
C LYS A 385 -21.03 -6.51 -22.54
N ASN A 386 -21.80 -7.13 -21.66
CA ASN A 386 -21.69 -6.94 -20.22
C ASN A 386 -20.76 -7.98 -19.59
N TRP A 387 -19.79 -7.52 -18.80
CA TRP A 387 -18.74 -8.32 -18.16
C TRP A 387 -18.74 -8.15 -16.63
N ILE A 388 -19.83 -7.67 -16.04
CA ILE A 388 -19.88 -7.44 -14.58
C ILE A 388 -19.76 -8.76 -13.79
N GLU A 389 -20.29 -9.85 -14.35
CA GLU A 389 -20.26 -11.18 -13.74
C GLU A 389 -19.07 -12.03 -14.20
N TYR A 390 -18.18 -11.48 -15.04
CA TYR A 390 -16.97 -12.19 -15.43
C TYR A 390 -16.08 -12.42 -14.22
N THR A 391 -15.53 -13.63 -14.14
CA THR A 391 -14.52 -13.98 -13.17
C THR A 391 -13.22 -14.35 -13.83
N ASP A 392 -12.13 -13.98 -13.19
CA ASP A 392 -10.81 -14.47 -13.54
C ASP A 392 -10.64 -15.97 -13.18
N PRO A 393 -9.47 -16.61 -13.47
CA PRO A 393 -9.29 -18.04 -13.23
C PRO A 393 -9.48 -18.51 -11.78
N TYR A 394 -9.40 -17.61 -10.79
CA TYR A 394 -9.58 -17.96 -9.38
C TYR A 394 -10.94 -17.52 -8.83
N GLY A 395 -11.74 -16.79 -9.60
CA GLY A 395 -13.08 -16.35 -9.19
C GLY A 395 -13.16 -14.89 -8.76
N ALA A 396 -12.08 -14.09 -8.84
CA ALA A 396 -12.17 -12.65 -8.61
C ALA A 396 -12.99 -12.00 -9.72
N LYS A 397 -13.70 -10.90 -9.43
CA LYS A 397 -14.55 -10.17 -10.40
C LYS A 397 -13.92 -8.82 -10.77
N PRO A 398 -13.05 -8.75 -11.80
CA PRO A 398 -12.23 -7.57 -12.07
C PRO A 398 -13.05 -6.30 -12.32
N THR A 399 -14.18 -6.41 -13.03
CA THR A 399 -15.08 -5.29 -13.34
C THR A 399 -15.68 -4.67 -12.09
N ILE A 400 -16.16 -5.49 -11.15
CA ILE A 400 -16.73 -5.01 -9.88
C ILE A 400 -15.65 -4.34 -9.03
N VAL A 401 -14.48 -4.97 -8.93
CA VAL A 401 -13.35 -4.45 -8.16
C VAL A 401 -12.89 -3.09 -8.72
N ASN A 402 -12.77 -2.97 -10.04
CA ASN A 402 -12.47 -1.69 -10.72
C ASN A 402 -13.51 -0.62 -10.42
N ILE A 403 -14.80 -0.93 -10.53
CA ILE A 403 -15.87 0.03 -10.24
C ILE A 403 -15.80 0.53 -8.79
N ASN A 404 -15.57 -0.36 -7.83
CA ASN A 404 -15.42 0.00 -6.42
C ASN A 404 -14.19 0.90 -6.18
N ALA A 405 -13.04 0.56 -6.79
CA ALA A 405 -11.81 1.35 -6.70
C ALA A 405 -11.96 2.75 -7.32
N ILE A 406 -12.66 2.86 -8.45
CA ILE A 406 -12.96 4.15 -9.10
C ILE A 406 -13.85 5.01 -8.20
N ARG A 407 -14.91 4.41 -7.62
CA ARG A 407 -15.85 5.12 -6.73
C ARG A 407 -15.22 5.55 -5.41
N SER A 408 -14.23 4.81 -4.92
CA SER A 408 -13.48 5.14 -3.71
C SER A 408 -12.29 6.07 -3.96
N GLY A 409 -12.07 6.51 -5.21
CA GLY A 409 -11.07 7.50 -5.57
C GLY A 409 -9.63 6.98 -5.63
N THR A 410 -9.43 5.66 -5.81
CA THR A 410 -8.09 5.07 -5.96
C THR A 410 -7.78 4.72 -7.40
N GLY A 411 -8.74 4.12 -8.09
CA GLY A 411 -8.60 3.61 -9.46
C GLY A 411 -7.71 2.37 -9.61
N PHE A 412 -6.72 2.14 -8.74
CA PHE A 412 -5.79 1.01 -8.84
C PHE A 412 -6.38 -0.31 -8.30
N THR A 413 -6.26 -1.37 -9.07
CA THR A 413 -6.70 -2.74 -8.75
C THR A 413 -5.80 -3.78 -9.42
N ARG A 414 -6.01 -5.07 -9.10
CA ARG A 414 -5.33 -6.19 -9.78
C ARG A 414 -6.28 -7.32 -10.15
N ALA A 415 -5.89 -8.06 -11.18
CA ALA A 415 -6.53 -9.32 -11.58
C ALA A 415 -5.54 -10.23 -12.28
N MET A 416 -5.87 -11.52 -12.36
CA MET A 416 -5.16 -12.49 -13.20
C MET A 416 -5.82 -12.54 -14.57
N ILE A 417 -5.12 -12.08 -15.62
CA ILE A 417 -5.70 -11.93 -16.96
C ILE A 417 -4.90 -12.77 -17.95
N SER A 418 -5.59 -13.48 -18.87
CA SER A 418 -4.95 -14.18 -19.98
C SER A 418 -4.05 -13.23 -20.75
N TYR A 419 -2.77 -13.59 -20.93
CA TYR A 419 -1.83 -12.74 -21.66
C TYR A 419 -2.01 -12.96 -23.17
N PRO A 420 -2.52 -11.97 -23.93
CA PRO A 420 -2.91 -12.19 -25.32
C PRO A 420 -1.73 -12.41 -26.28
N TRP A 421 -0.50 -12.08 -25.85
CA TRP A 421 0.69 -12.09 -26.70
C TRP A 421 1.56 -13.37 -26.59
N THR A 422 1.25 -14.29 -25.67
CA THR A 422 1.97 -15.58 -25.52
C THR A 422 1.17 -16.79 -26.01
N GLY A 423 0.07 -16.59 -26.75
CA GLY A 423 -0.77 -17.69 -27.21
C GLY A 423 -1.81 -18.17 -26.19
N GLY A 424 -2.04 -17.42 -25.11
CA GLY A 424 -3.27 -17.48 -24.31
C GLY A 424 -3.40 -18.60 -23.27
N GLU A 425 -2.38 -19.45 -23.06
CA GLU A 425 -2.51 -20.58 -22.12
C GLU A 425 -2.32 -20.21 -20.64
N GLN A 426 -1.63 -19.10 -20.32
CA GLN A 426 -1.35 -18.69 -18.94
C GLN A 426 -1.90 -17.29 -18.63
N SER A 427 -2.58 -17.17 -17.49
CA SER A 427 -2.97 -15.87 -16.93
C SER A 427 -1.81 -15.25 -16.15
N VAL A 428 -1.61 -13.94 -16.33
CA VAL A 428 -0.56 -13.17 -15.68
C VAL A 428 -1.17 -12.08 -14.80
N PRO A 429 -0.48 -11.63 -13.73
CA PRO A 429 -0.96 -10.51 -12.94
C PRO A 429 -1.02 -9.28 -13.83
N LYS A 430 -2.13 -8.53 -13.74
CA LYS A 430 -2.29 -7.24 -14.39
C LYS A 430 -2.61 -6.20 -13.33
N LEU A 431 -1.79 -5.15 -13.23
CA LEU A 431 -2.14 -3.95 -12.49
C LEU A 431 -3.01 -3.09 -13.41
N MET A 432 -4.18 -2.71 -12.92
CA MET A 432 -5.14 -1.88 -13.65
C MET A 432 -5.28 -0.55 -12.93
N TYR A 433 -5.58 0.49 -13.72
CA TYR A 433 -5.97 1.79 -13.19
C TYR A 433 -7.17 2.30 -13.99
N GLY A 434 -8.25 2.62 -13.29
CA GLY A 434 -9.46 3.19 -13.87
C GLY A 434 -9.79 4.56 -13.31
N ARG A 435 -10.43 5.40 -14.12
CA ARG A 435 -10.91 6.71 -13.70
C ARG A 435 -12.24 7.05 -14.37
N ALA A 436 -13.18 7.55 -13.58
CA ALA A 436 -14.47 8.01 -14.07
C ALA A 436 -14.29 9.22 -15.00
N VAL A 437 -14.96 9.18 -16.16
CA VAL A 437 -15.08 10.36 -17.02
C VAL A 437 -16.14 11.29 -16.45
N ASP A 438 -17.30 10.71 -16.15
CA ASP A 438 -18.48 11.27 -15.50
C ASP A 438 -19.24 10.14 -14.76
N ASP A 439 -20.45 10.40 -14.28
CA ASP A 439 -21.24 9.43 -13.50
C ASP A 439 -21.75 8.23 -14.30
N SER A 440 -21.60 8.21 -15.63
CA SER A 440 -22.13 7.16 -16.50
C SER A 440 -21.08 6.17 -17.03
N TRP A 441 -19.80 6.54 -17.09
CA TRP A 441 -18.75 5.69 -17.68
C TRP A 441 -17.35 6.08 -17.23
N TRP A 442 -16.43 5.13 -17.42
CA TRP A 442 -15.03 5.22 -17.00
C TRP A 442 -14.10 4.69 -18.08
N ILE A 443 -12.84 5.09 -17.98
CA ILE A 443 -11.75 4.63 -18.83
C ILE A 443 -10.71 3.98 -17.92
N ALA A 444 -10.15 2.86 -18.37
CA ALA A 444 -9.06 2.20 -17.66
C ALA A 444 -7.99 1.70 -18.60
N GLY A 445 -6.81 1.45 -18.05
CA GLY A 445 -5.72 0.76 -18.70
C GLY A 445 -5.15 -0.30 -17.76
N GLY A 446 -4.14 -1.02 -18.21
CA GLY A 446 -3.36 -1.83 -17.30
C GLY A 446 -2.04 -2.32 -17.89
N VAL A 447 -1.19 -2.81 -17.00
CA VAL A 447 0.17 -3.26 -17.28
C VAL A 447 0.33 -4.69 -16.80
N TYR A 448 0.93 -5.52 -17.65
CA TYR A 448 1.01 -6.96 -17.45
C TYR A 448 2.33 -7.36 -16.79
N GLY A 449 2.28 -8.33 -15.89
CA GLY A 449 3.47 -8.92 -15.28
C GLY A 449 3.87 -8.32 -13.93
N VAL A 450 4.96 -8.88 -13.42
CA VAL A 450 5.57 -8.58 -12.12
C VAL A 450 6.50 -7.37 -12.23
N GLU A 451 6.37 -6.45 -11.28
CA GLU A 451 7.31 -5.33 -11.12
C GLU A 451 8.64 -5.82 -10.54
N VAL A 452 9.74 -5.33 -11.10
CA VAL A 452 11.11 -5.64 -10.68
C VAL A 452 11.90 -4.34 -10.54
N LEU A 453 12.44 -4.09 -9.34
CA LEU A 453 13.16 -2.88 -8.94
C LEU A 453 14.65 -3.12 -8.69
#